data_AF-A0A927FDE9-F1
#
_entry.id   AF-A0A927FDE9-F1
#
_cell.length_a   1.000
_cell.length_b   1.000
_cell.length_c   1.000
_cell.angle_alpha   90.00
_cell.angle_beta   90.00
_cell.angle_gamma   90.00
#
_symmetry.space_group_name_H-M   'P 1'
#
loop_
_entity.id
_entity.type
_entity.pdbx_description
1 polymer ?
#
loop_
_entity_poly.entity_id
_entity_poly.type
_entity_poly.pdbx_seq_one_letter_code
_entity_poly.pdbx_strand_id
1 'polypeptide(L)'
;MPRFLVFLLSLGLFAALAKADVEQASPQRFSSLIQQDNVILVDVRTQAEADSEKLAGAQVIDFYASDFAERIQELPRDKTLLLYCRSGNR
;
A
#
# COMPACT_ATOMS: atom_id res chain seq x y z
N MET A 1 -28.55 22.99 47.39
CA MET A 1 -28.61 23.65 46.07
C MET A 1 -27.19 23.86 45.56
N PRO A 2 -26.92 23.85 44.23
CA PRO A 2 -26.85 22.74 43.25
C PRO A 2 -25.51 21.96 43.33
N ARG A 3 -25.35 20.67 43.01
CA ARG A 3 -25.38 19.95 41.70
C ARG A 3 -24.41 20.53 40.64
N PHE A 4 -23.62 19.63 40.02
CA PHE A 4 -22.65 19.79 38.90
C PHE A 4 -21.26 20.30 39.36
N LEU A 5 -20.11 19.74 38.98
CA LEU A 5 -19.69 19.03 37.76
C LEU A 5 -18.31 18.40 38.09
N VAL A 6 -18.16 17.10 38.41
CA VAL A 6 -17.90 15.96 37.51
C VAL A 6 -16.91 16.27 36.36
N PHE A 7 -15.78 15.55 36.38
CA PHE A 7 -14.81 15.24 35.30
C PHE A 7 -13.67 16.22 35.02
N LEU A 8 -12.58 16.07 35.79
CA LEU A 8 -11.24 16.45 35.39
C LEU A 8 -10.49 15.20 34.88
N LEU A 9 -9.97 15.31 33.65
CA LEU A 9 -8.90 14.52 33.04
C LEU A 9 -9.12 13.00 32.89
N SER A 10 -9.83 12.61 31.83
CA SER A 10 -9.41 11.43 31.06
C SER A 10 -8.85 11.92 29.72
N LEU A 11 -7.56 12.24 29.71
CA LEU A 11 -6.81 12.47 28.48
C LEU A 11 -6.67 11.11 27.76
N GLY A 12 -7.72 10.74 27.04
CA GLY A 12 -7.73 9.56 26.18
C GLY A 12 -6.85 9.82 24.96
N LEU A 13 -5.58 9.47 25.04
CA LEU A 13 -4.72 9.33 23.87
C LEU A 13 -5.12 8.05 23.14
N PHE A 14 -6.16 8.16 22.30
CA PHE A 14 -6.56 7.10 21.39
C PHE A 14 -5.56 7.08 20.23
N ALA A 15 -4.44 6.38 20.40
CA ALA A 15 -3.56 6.07 19.28
C ALA A 15 -4.33 5.14 18.33
N ALA A 16 -4.80 5.69 17.21
CA ALA A 16 -5.41 4.90 16.15
C ALA A 16 -4.31 4.00 15.56
N LEU A 17 -4.34 2.73 15.92
CA LEU A 17 -3.48 1.71 15.31
C LEU A 17 -4.02 1.46 13.90
N ALA A 18 -3.49 2.18 12.90
CA ALA A 18 -3.80 1.92 11.51
C ALA A 18 -3.19 0.56 11.14
N LYS A 19 -4.03 -0.47 11.06
CA LYS A 19 -3.62 -1.79 10.57
C LYS A 19 -3.53 -1.69 9.04
N ALA A 20 -2.36 -2.04 8.49
CA ALA A 20 -2.24 -2.22 7.04
C ALA A 20 -3.12 -3.40 6.63
N ASP A 21 -4.11 -3.13 5.78
CA ASP A 21 -4.93 -4.15 5.15
C ASP A 21 -4.23 -4.63 3.88
N VAL A 22 -4.12 -5.94 3.70
CA VAL A 22 -3.50 -6.56 2.54
C VAL A 22 -4.54 -7.47 1.89
N GLU A 23 -4.97 -7.08 0.70
CA GLU A 23 -5.97 -7.80 -0.09
C GLU A 23 -5.31 -8.47 -1.30
N GLN A 24 -5.57 -9.76 -1.52
CA GLN A 24 -5.32 -10.38 -2.81
C GLN A 24 -6.50 -10.12 -3.76
N ALA A 25 -6.33 -9.15 -4.65
CA ALA A 25 -7.35 -8.81 -5.64
C ALA A 25 -7.38 -9.81 -6.81
N SER A 26 -8.58 -10.14 -7.28
CA SER A 26 -8.74 -10.83 -8.57
C SER A 26 -8.27 -9.94 -9.74
N PRO A 27 -7.92 -10.50 -10.91
CA PRO A 27 -7.50 -9.70 -12.06
C PRO A 27 -8.51 -8.61 -12.46
N GLN A 28 -9.82 -8.90 -12.39
CA GLN A 28 -10.88 -7.95 -12.69
C GLN A 28 -10.94 -6.81 -11.66
N ARG A 29 -10.78 -7.14 -10.38
CA ARG A 29 -10.73 -6.15 -9.30
C ARG A 29 -9.47 -5.29 -9.41
N PHE A 30 -8.32 -5.89 -9.66
CA PHE A 30 -7.04 -5.21 -9.85
C PHE A 30 -7.11 -4.22 -11.02
N SER A 31 -7.64 -4.65 -12.17
CA SER A 31 -7.88 -3.78 -13.33
C SER A 31 -8.76 -2.57 -12.99
N SER A 32 -9.82 -2.78 -12.20
CA SER A 32 -10.70 -1.70 -11.75
C SER A 32 -10.01 -0.74 -10.78
N LEU A 33 -9.11 -1.24 -9.92
CA LEU A 33 -8.35 -0.44 -8.97
C LEU A 33 -7.28 0.41 -9.65
N ILE A 34 -6.64 -0.08 -10.72
CA ILE A 34 -5.64 0.70 -11.49
C ILE A 34 -6.23 2.01 -12.03
N GLN A 35 -7.53 2.03 -12.34
CA GLN A 35 -8.22 3.21 -12.88
C GLN A 35 -8.59 4.24 -11.80
N GLN A 36 -8.35 3.95 -10.52
CA GLN A 36 -8.70 4.87 -9.44
C GLN A 36 -7.60 5.92 -9.22
N ASP A 37 -8.02 7.09 -8.76
CA ASP A 37 -7.11 8.10 -8.27
C ASP A 37 -6.40 7.64 -6.99
N ASN A 38 -5.25 8.23 -6.71
CA ASN A 38 -4.46 7.97 -5.50
C ASN A 38 -3.92 6.53 -5.36
N VAL A 39 -3.59 5.91 -6.49
CA VAL A 39 -2.97 4.58 -6.57
C VAL A 39 -1.52 4.69 -7.02
N ILE A 40 -0.65 3.83 -6.46
CA ILE A 40 0.69 3.57 -6.98
C ILE A 40 0.73 2.14 -7.47
N LEU A 41 0.99 1.95 -8.77
CA LEU A 41 1.14 0.64 -9.38
C LEU A 41 2.61 0.21 -9.33
N VAL A 42 2.88 -0.94 -8.73
CA VAL A 42 4.23 -1.49 -8.51
C VAL A 42 4.35 -2.85 -9.17
N ASP A 43 5.33 -2.96 -10.06
CA ASP A 43 5.76 -4.23 -10.66
C ASP A 43 6.98 -4.75 -9.88
N VAL A 44 6.81 -5.86 -9.17
CA VAL A 44 7.92 -6.48 -8.42
C VAL A 44 8.62 -7.59 -9.18
N ARG A 45 8.45 -7.62 -10.50
CA ARG A 45 9.22 -8.48 -11.38
C ARG A 45 10.65 -7.96 -11.57
N THR A 46 11.49 -8.81 -12.11
CA THR A 46 12.86 -8.42 -12.48
C THR A 46 12.82 -7.34 -13.55
N GLN A 47 13.85 -6.50 -13.62
CA GLN A 47 13.94 -5.45 -14.64
C GLN A 47 13.78 -6.03 -16.06
N ALA A 48 14.41 -7.18 -16.35
CA ALA A 48 14.31 -7.85 -17.64
C ALA A 48 12.88 -8.34 -17.99
N GLU A 49 12.11 -8.82 -17.00
CA GLU A 49 10.71 -9.18 -17.19
C GLU A 49 9.85 -7.94 -17.52
N ALA A 50 10.13 -6.81 -16.86
CA ALA A 50 9.39 -5.56 -17.04
C ALA A 50 9.76 -4.81 -18.33
N ASP A 51 11.00 -4.96 -18.80
CA ASP A 51 11.48 -4.39 -20.06
C ASP A 51 10.83 -5.04 -21.29
N SER A 52 10.41 -6.31 -21.17
CA SER A 52 9.68 -7.02 -22.22
C SER A 52 8.26 -6.46 -22.38
N GLU A 53 7.53 -6.36 -21.27
CA GLU A 53 6.22 -5.73 -21.19
C GLU A 53 5.87 -5.50 -19.72
N LYS A 54 5.25 -4.36 -19.41
CA LYS A 54 4.68 -4.06 -18.10
C LYS A 54 3.42 -3.22 -18.23
N LEU A 55 2.61 -3.17 -17.17
CA LEU A 55 1.45 -2.29 -17.14
C LEU A 55 1.90 -0.83 -17.20
N ALA A 56 1.20 -0.03 -17.99
CA ALA A 56 1.51 1.39 -18.15
C ALA A 56 1.45 2.13 -16.80
N GLY A 57 2.43 2.99 -16.54
CA GLY A 57 2.54 3.70 -15.27
C GLY A 57 3.09 2.88 -14.09
N ALA A 58 3.42 1.60 -14.28
CA ALA A 58 4.01 0.79 -13.21
C ALA A 58 5.46 1.18 -12.90
N GLN A 59 5.74 1.41 -11.62
CA GLN A 59 7.09 1.54 -11.08
C GLN A 59 7.68 0.14 -10.85
N VAL A 60 8.89 -0.11 -11.37
CA VAL A 60 9.55 -1.41 -11.22
C VAL A 60 10.44 -1.39 -9.98
N ILE A 61 10.19 -2.30 -9.05
CA ILE A 61 11.00 -2.52 -7.85
C ILE A 61 11.27 -4.02 -7.74
N ASP A 62 12.41 -4.45 -8.27
CA ASP A 62 12.77 -5.85 -8.38
C ASP A 62 12.84 -6.52 -7.00
N PHE A 63 11.97 -7.52 -6.77
CA PHE A 63 11.89 -8.28 -5.53
C PHE A 63 13.20 -8.97 -5.16
N TYR A 64 14.01 -9.37 -6.15
CA TYR A 64 15.27 -10.08 -5.94
C TYR A 64 16.47 -9.15 -5.79
N ALA A 65 16.29 -7.84 -5.97
CA ALA A 65 17.38 -6.88 -5.76
C ALA A 65 17.70 -6.75 -4.27
N SER A 66 18.99 -6.56 -3.96
CA SER A 66 19.47 -6.43 -2.58
C SER A 66 18.89 -5.22 -1.83
N ASP A 67 18.44 -4.20 -2.57
CA ASP A 67 17.87 -2.94 -2.09
C ASP A 67 16.33 -2.91 -2.11
N PHE A 68 15.65 -4.02 -2.40
CA PHE A 68 14.19 -4.08 -2.49
C PHE A 68 13.48 -3.49 -1.27
N ALA A 69 13.92 -3.90 -0.07
CA ALA A 69 13.32 -3.48 1.19
C ALA A 69 13.47 -1.96 1.44
N GLU A 70 14.55 -1.35 0.95
CA GLU A 70 14.80 0.09 1.06
C GLU A 70 13.89 0.84 0.08
N ARG A 71 13.88 0.42 -1.19
CA ARG A 71 13.08 1.04 -2.25
C ARG A 71 11.57 0.99 -2.02
N ILE A 72 11.06 -0.11 -1.44
CA ILE A 72 9.64 -0.21 -1.09
C ILE A 72 9.27 0.74 0.06
N GLN A 73 10.17 1.00 1.01
CA GLN A 73 9.90 1.88 2.13
C GLN A 73 9.82 3.36 1.73
N GLU A 74 10.44 3.73 0.61
CA GLU A 74 10.38 5.08 0.04
C GLU A 74 9.01 5.40 -0.60
N LEU A 75 8.17 4.40 -0.82
CA LEU A 75 6.85 4.62 -1.40
C LEU A 75 5.91 5.38 -0.44
N PRO A 76 5.14 6.37 -0.94
CA PRO A 76 4.12 7.06 -0.17
C PRO A 76 3.12 6.09 0.50
N ARG A 77 2.95 6.19 1.82
CA ARG A 77 2.07 5.32 2.63
C ARG A 77 0.64 5.84 2.75
N ASP A 78 0.38 7.04 2.25
CA ASP A 78 -0.93 7.70 2.18
C ASP A 78 -1.72 7.33 0.91
N LYS A 79 -1.16 6.43 0.07
CA LYS A 79 -1.74 5.96 -1.18
C LYS A 79 -1.98 4.46 -1.15
N THR A 80 -2.90 4.00 -2.00
CA THR A 80 -3.12 2.57 -2.22
C THR A 80 -1.99 2.01 -3.09
N LEU A 81 -1.25 1.05 -2.56
CA LEU A 81 -0.23 0.32 -3.33
C LEU A 81 -0.87 -0.88 -4.01
N LEU A 82 -0.82 -0.91 -5.35
CA LEU A 82 -1.19 -2.07 -6.16
C LEU A 82 0.08 -2.77 -6.62
N LEU A 83 0.35 -3.93 -6.03
CA LEU A 83 1.53 -4.72 -6.34
C LEU A 83 1.16 -5.91 -7.21
N TYR A 84 1.92 -6.14 -8.28
CA TYR A 84 1.78 -7.35 -9.08
C TYR A 84 3.13 -7.99 -9.41
N CYS A 85 3.08 -9.30 -9.65
CA CYS A 85 4.18 -10.05 -10.24
C CYS A 85 3.64 -11.00 -11.32
N ARG A 86 4.48 -11.91 -11.84
CA ARG A 86 4.08 -12.84 -12.91
C ARG A 86 2.95 -13.79 -12.49
N SER A 87 2.91 -14.23 -11.24
CA SER A 87 2.00 -15.30 -10.79
C SER A 87 1.26 -15.02 -9.48
N GLY A 88 1.48 -13.87 -8.84
CA GLY A 88 0.92 -13.53 -7.52
C GLY A 88 1.60 -14.18 -6.31
N ASN A 89 2.79 -14.80 -6.47
CA ASN A 89 3.47 -15.53 -5.39
C ASN A 89 4.65 -14.80 -4.73
N ARG A 90 5.11 -13.69 -5.31
CA ARG A 90 6.24 -12.91 -4.81
C ARG A 90 5.75 -11.91 -3.79
#